data_AF-A0A2A3AFJ6-F1
#
_entry.id   AF-A0A2A3AFJ6-F1
#
_cell.length_a   1.000
_cell.length_b   1.000
_cell.length_c   1.000
_cell.angle_alpha   90.00
_cell.angle_beta   90.00
_cell.angle_gamma   90.00
#
_symmetry.space_group_name_H-M   'P 1'
#
loop_
_entity.id
_entity.type
_entity.pdbx_description
1 polymer ?
#
loop_
_entity_poly.entity_id
_entity_poly.type
_entity_poly.pdbx_seq_one_letter_code
_entity_poly.pdbx_strand_id
1 'polypeptide(L)'
;MSDLQCPATVVFVADAAAADNLPTSRFRVAQVVSPYVRTPMDLVGAVENAADEYRGECVAVVAPRPLVIEALDEVSAGGSSATPSPDDPWVAVDVDSAGWTLLHTES
;
A
#
# COMPACT_ATOMS: atom_id res chain seq x y z
N MET A 1 -0.47 -23.20 -13.25
CA MET A 1 0.19 -22.35 -12.24
C MET A 1 -0.75 -21.17 -12.06
N SER A 2 -1.39 -21.04 -10.90
CA SER A 2 -2.43 -20.04 -10.71
C SER A 2 -1.83 -18.64 -10.81
N ASP A 3 -2.26 -17.91 -11.83
CA ASP A 3 -2.13 -16.46 -11.92
C ASP A 3 -2.48 -15.82 -10.57
N LEU A 4 -1.58 -14.99 -10.05
CA LEU A 4 -1.93 -13.90 -9.16
C LEU A 4 -2.67 -12.84 -10.00
N GLN A 5 -3.90 -13.17 -10.44
CA GLN A 5 -4.64 -12.40 -11.46
C GLN A 5 -5.44 -11.21 -10.90
N CYS A 6 -5.53 -11.11 -9.57
CA CYS A 6 -6.27 -10.03 -8.90
C CYS A 6 -5.31 -9.29 -7.97
N PRO A 7 -4.82 -8.09 -8.35
CA PRO A 7 -4.04 -7.25 -7.45
C PRO A 7 -4.85 -6.92 -6.19
N ALA A 8 -4.18 -6.80 -5.05
CA ALA A 8 -4.76 -6.20 -3.85
C ALA A 8 -4.38 -4.72 -3.80
N THR A 9 -5.33 -3.84 -3.49
CA THR A 9 -5.06 -2.42 -3.34
C THR A 9 -4.70 -2.11 -1.90
N VAL A 10 -3.48 -1.64 -1.66
CA VAL A 10 -2.98 -1.27 -0.33
C VAL A 10 -2.90 0.24 -0.23
N VAL A 11 -3.55 0.80 0.78
CA VAL A 11 -3.59 2.24 1.06
C VAL A 11 -2.85 2.53 2.35
N PHE A 12 -1.69 3.16 2.25
CA PHE A 12 -0.93 3.63 3.39
C PHE A 12 -1.53 4.90 3.97
N VAL A 13 -1.69 4.91 5.29
CA VAL A 13 -2.20 6.05 6.07
C VAL A 13 -1.33 6.29 7.29
N ALA A 14 -1.32 7.53 7.77
CA ALA A 14 -0.47 7.92 8.91
C ALA A 14 -0.91 7.28 10.24
N ASP A 15 -2.21 7.09 10.42
CA ASP A 15 -2.83 6.49 11.61
C ASP A 15 -4.18 5.85 11.28
N ALA A 16 -4.78 5.14 12.25
CA ALA A 16 -6.05 4.45 12.06
C ALA A 16 -7.23 5.41 11.80
N ALA A 17 -7.23 6.62 12.37
CA ALA A 17 -8.29 7.60 12.13
C ALA A 17 -8.21 8.19 10.71
N ALA A 18 -7.00 8.26 10.13
CA ALA A 18 -6.84 8.61 8.72
C ALA A 18 -7.44 7.56 7.78
N ALA A 19 -7.48 6.27 8.17
CA ALA A 19 -8.16 5.22 7.40
C ALA A 19 -9.67 5.49 7.28
N ASP A 20 -10.31 5.95 8.36
CA ASP A 20 -11.74 6.28 8.37
C ASP A 20 -12.09 7.47 7.47
N ASN A 21 -11.11 8.31 7.14
CA ASN A 21 -11.27 9.50 6.29
C ASN A 21 -10.93 9.24 4.82
N LEU A 22 -10.63 7.99 4.44
CA LEU A 22 -10.38 7.65 3.05
C LEU A 22 -11.64 7.86 2.19
N PRO A 23 -11.49 8.34 0.94
CA PRO A 23 -12.63 8.54 0.05
C PRO A 23 -13.28 7.19 -0.29
N THR A 24 -14.43 6.90 0.31
CA THR A 24 -15.15 5.62 0.16
C THR A 24 -15.68 5.35 -1.24
N SER A 25 -15.79 6.40 -2.07
CA SER A 25 -16.06 6.28 -3.51
C SER A 25 -14.91 5.60 -4.27
N ARG A 26 -13.69 5.66 -3.74
CA ARG A 26 -12.46 5.15 -4.35
C ARG A 26 -11.91 3.92 -3.61
N PHE A 27 -11.88 3.97 -2.28
CA PHE A 27 -11.33 2.90 -1.44
C PHE A 27 -12.42 2.29 -0.58
N ARG A 28 -12.80 1.05 -0.90
CA ARG A 28 -13.65 0.22 -0.04
C ARG A 28 -12.77 -0.66 0.82
N VAL A 29 -12.28 -0.08 1.92
CA VAL A 29 -11.36 -0.75 2.84
C VAL A 29 -12.07 -1.92 3.53
N ALA A 30 -11.59 -3.13 3.28
CA ALA A 30 -12.06 -4.35 3.91
C ALA A 30 -11.43 -4.56 5.29
N GLN A 31 -10.18 -4.11 5.45
CA GLN A 31 -9.43 -4.26 6.70
C GLN A 31 -8.45 -3.10 6.91
N VAL A 32 -8.27 -2.71 8.17
CA VAL A 32 -7.20 -1.79 8.61
C VAL A 32 -6.16 -2.57 9.39
N VAL A 33 -4.91 -2.54 8.93
CA VAL A 33 -3.78 -3.24 9.54
C VAL A 33 -2.80 -2.24 10.11
N SER A 34 -2.29 -2.52 11.32
CA SER A 34 -1.22 -1.74 11.94
C SER A 34 -0.09 -2.69 12.32
N PRO A 35 0.75 -3.09 11.34
CA PRO A 35 1.82 -4.03 11.59
C PRO A 35 2.93 -3.37 12.42
N TYR A 36 3.56 -4.16 13.29
CA TYR A 36 4.74 -3.69 14.02
C TYR A 36 5.97 -3.80 13.13
N VAL A 37 6.31 -2.69 12.46
CA VAL A 37 7.41 -2.59 11.49
C VAL A 37 8.56 -1.76 12.05
N ARG A 38 9.80 -2.22 11.86
CA ARG A 38 11.02 -1.50 12.30
C ARG A 38 11.90 -1.08 11.14
N THR A 39 11.78 -1.77 10.02
CA THR A 39 12.56 -1.53 8.81
C THR A 39 11.65 -1.46 7.58
N PRO A 40 12.10 -0.83 6.48
CA PRO A 40 11.36 -0.82 5.22
C PRO A 40 11.03 -2.23 4.73
N MET A 41 11.96 -3.16 4.86
CA MET A 41 11.77 -4.57 4.46
C MET A 41 10.71 -5.29 5.32
N ASP A 42 10.58 -4.95 6.60
CA ASP A 42 9.48 -5.50 7.42
C ASP A 42 8.12 -5.02 6.90
N LEU A 43 8.03 -3.75 6.48
CA LEU A 43 6.83 -3.18 5.89
C LEU A 43 6.52 -3.84 4.54
N VAL A 44 7.53 -4.05 3.69
CA VAL A 44 7.36 -4.76 2.41
C VAL A 44 6.77 -6.14 2.64
N GLY A 45 7.38 -6.95 3.50
CA GLY A 45 6.88 -8.29 3.81
C GLY A 45 5.48 -8.29 4.44
N ALA A 46 5.16 -7.31 5.30
CA ALA A 46 3.81 -7.20 5.86
C ALA A 46 2.75 -6.88 4.80
N VAL A 47 3.09 -5.99 3.86
CA VAL A 47 2.20 -5.57 2.78
C VAL A 47 1.99 -6.70 1.76
N GLU A 48 3.04 -7.44 1.40
CA GLU A 48 2.93 -8.60 0.51
C GLU A 48 2.08 -9.72 1.13
N ASN A 49 2.26 -10.00 2.43
CA ASN A 49 1.42 -10.95 3.14
C ASN A 49 -0.05 -10.50 3.18
N ALA A 50 -0.31 -9.20 3.44
CA ALA A 50 -1.66 -8.67 3.42
C ALA A 50 -2.27 -8.72 2.00
N ALA A 51 -1.49 -8.41 0.96
CA ALA A 51 -1.95 -8.52 -0.42
C ALA A 51 -2.31 -9.96 -0.81
N ASP A 52 -1.58 -10.94 -0.29
CA ASP A 52 -1.86 -12.36 -0.51
C ASP A 52 -3.14 -12.83 0.21
N GLU A 53 -3.40 -12.31 1.41
CA GLU A 53 -4.59 -12.62 2.20
C GLU A 53 -5.86 -11.93 1.65
N TYR A 54 -5.74 -10.69 1.17
CA TYR A 54 -6.85 -9.82 0.74
C TYR A 54 -6.85 -9.58 -0.78
N ARG A 55 -6.57 -10.61 -1.58
CA ARG A 55 -6.50 -10.52 -3.06
C ARG A 55 -7.81 -9.97 -3.65
N GLY A 56 -7.69 -8.95 -4.49
CA GLY A 56 -8.83 -8.28 -5.13
C GLY A 56 -9.62 -7.35 -4.19
N GLU A 57 -9.18 -7.18 -2.95
CA GLU A 57 -9.77 -6.25 -1.99
C GLU A 57 -8.84 -5.06 -1.72
N CYS A 58 -9.38 -4.07 -0.99
CA CYS A 58 -8.63 -2.90 -0.56
C CYS A 58 -8.35 -2.97 0.94
N VAL A 59 -7.10 -2.76 1.33
CA VAL A 59 -6.64 -2.82 2.71
C VAL A 59 -5.91 -1.53 3.07
N ALA A 60 -6.22 -0.95 4.23
CA ALA A 60 -5.49 0.19 4.75
C ALA A 60 -4.36 -0.27 5.66
N VAL A 61 -3.15 0.24 5.45
CA VAL A 61 -1.98 -0.05 6.29
C VAL A 61 -1.53 1.21 7.00
N VAL A 62 -1.50 1.15 8.33
CA VAL A 62 -0.99 2.23 9.16
C VAL A 62 0.53 2.15 9.17
N ALA A 63 1.19 3.11 8.53
CA ALA A 63 2.64 3.19 8.48
C ALA A 63 3.11 4.65 8.38
N PRO A 64 4.21 5.01 9.04
CA PRO A 64 4.77 6.36 8.95
C PRO A 64 5.28 6.63 7.52
N ARG A 65 4.97 7.82 6.99
CA ARG A 65 5.28 8.19 5.60
C ARG A 65 6.75 8.00 5.18
N PRO A 66 7.77 8.33 6.00
CA PRO A 66 9.15 8.08 5.63
C PRO A 66 9.43 6.59 5.36
N LEU A 67 8.87 5.71 6.18
CA LEU A 67 9.03 4.27 6.03
C LEU A 67 8.34 3.73 4.76
N VAL A 68 7.19 4.32 4.40
CA VAL A 68 6.49 3.99 3.15
C VAL A 68 7.32 4.39 1.95
N ILE A 69 7.94 5.58 1.97
CA ILE A 69 8.81 6.05 0.87
C ILE A 69 10.05 5.15 0.75
N GLU A 70 10.70 4.83 1.86
CA GLU A 70 11.85 3.90 1.84
C GLU A 70 11.43 2.51 1.32
N ALA A 71 10.28 1.98 1.75
CA ALA A 71 9.77 0.70 1.26
C ALA A 71 9.44 0.74 -0.24
N LEU A 72 8.87 1.84 -0.72
CA LEU A 72 8.62 2.07 -2.15
C LEU A 72 9.93 2.09 -2.94
N ASP A 73 10.98 2.75 -2.44
CA ASP A 73 12.29 2.77 -3.08
C ASP A 73 12.92 1.37 -3.15
N GLU A 74 12.81 0.57 -2.09
CA GLU A 74 13.29 -0.82 -2.06
C GLU A 74 12.61 -1.69 -3.13
N VAL A 75 11.27 -1.59 -3.28
CA VAL A 75 10.53 -2.37 -4.29
C VAL A 75 10.65 -1.82 -5.71
N SER A 76 10.88 -0.52 -5.87
CA SER A 76 10.94 0.16 -7.18
C SER A 76 12.33 0.24 -7.81
N ALA A 77 13.37 -0.24 -7.12
CA ALA A 77 14.72 -0.44 -7.66
C ALA A 77 14.78 -1.29 -8.96
N GLY A 78 13.64 -1.90 -9.36
CA GLY A 78 13.45 -2.66 -10.59
C GLY A 78 12.74 -1.96 -11.78
N GLY A 79 12.16 -0.75 -11.68
CA GLY A 79 11.63 -0.10 -12.90
C GLY A 79 10.53 0.95 -12.87
N SER A 80 10.07 1.49 -11.74
CA SER A 80 9.17 2.66 -11.77
C SER A 80 9.19 3.43 -10.47
N SER A 81 9.99 4.51 -10.43
CA SER A 81 10.04 5.44 -9.30
C SER A 81 8.90 6.45 -9.45
N ALA A 82 7.72 6.08 -8.94
CA ALA A 82 6.64 7.03 -8.74
C ALA A 82 6.70 7.47 -7.27
N THR A 83 7.26 8.66 -7.01
CA THR A 83 7.32 9.22 -5.66
C THR A 83 5.96 9.79 -5.29
N PRO A 84 5.34 9.36 -4.19
CA PRO A 84 4.03 9.88 -3.80
C PRO A 84 4.15 11.32 -3.29
N SER A 85 3.19 12.19 -3.64
CA SER A 85 3.24 13.62 -3.29
C SER A 85 3.26 13.82 -1.78
N PRO A 86 4.15 14.67 -1.22
CA PRO A 86 4.25 14.87 0.24
C PRO A 86 2.96 15.42 0.87
N ASP A 87 2.11 16.07 0.07
CA ASP A 87 0.84 16.65 0.51
C ASP A 87 -0.33 15.66 0.47
N ASP A 88 -0.14 14.46 -0.10
CA ASP A 88 -1.21 13.47 -0.21
C ASP A 88 -1.48 12.82 1.16
N PRO A 89 -2.74 12.82 1.64
CA PRO A 89 -3.10 12.27 2.95
C PRO A 89 -2.97 10.74 3.02
N TRP A 90 -2.78 10.08 1.88
CA TRP A 90 -2.61 8.64 1.75
C TRP A 90 -1.69 8.32 0.57
N VAL A 91 -1.16 7.09 0.55
CA VAL A 91 -0.46 6.53 -0.62
C VAL A 91 -1.14 5.24 -0.99
N ALA A 92 -1.56 5.07 -2.23
CA ALA A 92 -2.18 3.82 -2.67
C ALA A 92 -1.25 3.09 -3.65
N VAL A 93 -1.17 1.78 -3.50
CA VAL A 93 -0.46 0.89 -4.41
C VAL A 93 -1.33 -0.32 -4.73
N ASP A 94 -1.25 -0.82 -5.95
CA ASP A 94 -1.68 -2.18 -6.27
C ASP A 94 -0.49 -3.12 -6.10
N VAL A 95 -0.73 -4.24 -5.42
CA VAL A 95 0.28 -5.26 -5.12
C VAL A 95 -0.14 -6.57 -5.78
N ASP A 96 0.73 -7.10 -6.65
CA ASP A 96 0.59 -8.39 -7.30
C ASP A 96 1.94 -9.10 -7.45
N SER A 97 1.99 -10.20 -8.23
CA SER A 97 3.22 -10.95 -8.49
C SER A 97 4.33 -10.17 -9.20
N ALA A 98 4.00 -9.08 -9.90
CA ALA A 98 4.96 -8.23 -10.59
C ALA A 98 5.56 -7.17 -9.67
N GLY A 99 4.98 -6.97 -8.47
CA GLY A 99 5.46 -6.03 -7.47
C GLY A 99 4.41 -4.97 -7.15
N TRP A 100 4.88 -3.79 -6.73
CA TRP A 100 4.02 -2.69 -6.29
C TRP A 100 3.88 -1.67 -7.41
N THR A 101 2.65 -1.30 -7.72
CA THR A 101 2.33 -0.26 -8.68
C THR A 101 1.66 0.91 -7.96
N LEU A 102 2.31 2.07 -7.96
CA LEU A 102 1.73 3.28 -7.35
C LEU A 102 0.45 3.69 -8.09
N LEU A 103 -0.63 3.91 -7.35
CA LEU A 103 -1.86 4.48 -7.87
C LEU A 103 -1.81 6.00 -7.73
N HIS A 104 -2.02 6.70 -8.84
CA HIS A 104 -2.08 8.16 -8.82
C HIS A 104 -3.31 8.65 -8.06
N THR A 105 -3.08 9.61 -7.18
CA THR A 105 -4.09 10.46 -6.53
C THR A 105 -4.78 11.29 -7.61
N GLU A 106 -5.77 10.74 -8.31
CA GLU A 106 -6.56 11.55 -9.24
C GLU A 106 -7.35 12.59 -8.42
N SER A 107 -7.23 13.85 -8.86
CA SER A 107 -7.82 15.05 -8.23
C SER A 107 -9.34 15.11 -8.33
#